data_AF-A0A961TDQ7-F1
#
_entry.id   AF-A0A961TDQ7-F1
#
_cell.length_a   1.000
_cell.length_b   1.000
_cell.length_c   1.000
_cell.angle_alpha   90.00
_cell.angle_beta   90.00
_cell.angle_gamma   90.00
#
_symmetry.space_group_name_H-M   'P 1'
#
loop_
_entity.id
_entity.type
_entity.pdbx_description
1 polymer ?
#
loop_
_entity_poly.entity_id
_entity_poly.type
_entity_poly.pdbx_seq_one_letter_code
_entity_poly.pdbx_strand_id
1 'polypeptide(L)'
;MRKHMTTLLVFMLGIAIGFVAINGRSHSYELLFGPGDLGPVDITTLTRSKTGNDALACPAGWCAAASDFEPPVYALKVGALAQRFADSLGEESKLELVDNTAGGLQLRFVQYTPLMEFPDTIQVDFLSLDENRSTLAIYSRSKYGYGDMGTNLARIKRWLERLRQQEEATGVHT
;
A
#
# COMPACT_ATOMS: atom_id res chain seq x y z
N MET A 1 46.52 -4.34 -10.41
CA MET A 1 45.32 -4.40 -9.55
C MET A 1 44.12 -3.59 -10.07
N ARG A 2 44.24 -2.26 -10.27
CA ARG A 2 43.10 -1.39 -10.63
C ARG A 2 42.35 -1.78 -11.92
N LYS A 3 43.05 -2.20 -12.99
CA LYS A 3 42.42 -2.64 -14.25
C LYS A 3 41.61 -3.94 -14.10
N HIS A 4 42.14 -4.93 -13.39
CA HIS A 4 41.43 -6.19 -13.12
C HIS A 4 40.19 -5.99 -12.25
N MET A 5 40.25 -5.06 -11.29
CA MET A 5 39.09 -4.67 -10.49
C MET A 5 37.99 -4.05 -11.35
N THR A 6 38.35 -3.16 -12.29
CA THR A 6 37.39 -2.55 -13.21
C THR A 6 36.75 -3.58 -14.14
N THR A 7 37.53 -4.51 -14.70
CA THR A 7 36.99 -5.59 -15.53
C THR A 7 36.01 -6.49 -14.77
N LEU A 8 36.34 -6.84 -13.52
CA LEU A 8 35.46 -7.63 -12.66
C LEU A 8 34.15 -6.90 -12.36
N LEU A 9 34.21 -5.61 -12.04
CA LEU A 9 33.02 -4.79 -11.77
C LEU A 9 32.09 -4.68 -12.99
N VAL A 10 32.64 -4.48 -14.18
CA VAL A 10 31.85 -4.42 -15.43
C VAL A 10 31.20 -5.77 -15.71
N PHE A 11 31.92 -6.88 -15.48
CA PHE A 11 31.36 -8.22 -15.67
C PHE A 11 30.22 -8.50 -14.68
N MET A 12 30.41 -8.18 -13.39
CA MET A 12 29.36 -8.30 -12.38
C MET A 12 28.14 -7.43 -12.69
N LEU A 13 28.34 -6.21 -13.19
CA LEU A 13 27.26 -5.32 -13.63
C LEU A 13 26.51 -5.91 -14.83
N GLY A 14 27.23 -6.48 -15.81
CA GLY A 14 26.62 -7.16 -16.95
C GLY A 14 25.77 -8.36 -16.55
N ILE A 15 26.24 -9.17 -15.60
CA ILE A 15 25.46 -10.28 -15.02
C ILE A 15 24.19 -9.75 -14.35
N ALA A 16 24.31 -8.70 -13.52
CA ALA A 16 23.17 -8.12 -12.83
C ALA A 16 22.10 -7.56 -13.80
N ILE A 17 22.53 -6.88 -14.87
CA ILE A 17 21.62 -6.38 -15.92
C ILE A 17 20.95 -7.55 -16.65
N GLY A 18 21.72 -8.57 -17.04
CA GLY A 18 21.19 -9.76 -17.70
C GLY A 18 20.17 -10.51 -16.83
N PHE A 19 20.46 -10.64 -15.54
CA PHE A 19 19.56 -11.26 -14.56
C PHE A 19 18.22 -10.51 -14.45
N VAL A 20 18.25 -9.18 -14.34
CA VAL A 20 17.03 -8.36 -14.30
C VAL A 20 16.25 -8.42 -15.62
N ALA A 21 16.94 -8.43 -16.76
CA ALA A 21 16.31 -8.53 -18.07
C ALA A 21 15.60 -9.88 -18.32
N ILE A 22 16.18 -10.97 -17.81
CA ILE A 22 15.60 -12.32 -17.95
C ILE A 22 14.39 -12.51 -17.01
N ASN A 23 14.52 -12.08 -15.75
CA ASN A 23 13.54 -12.42 -14.71
C ASN A 23 12.46 -11.33 -14.51
N GLY A 24 12.65 -10.12 -15.02
CA GLY A 24 11.82 -8.97 -14.67
C GLY A 24 12.23 -8.37 -13.31
N ARG A 25 11.92 -7.09 -13.08
CA ARG A 25 12.49 -6.35 -11.92
C ARG A 25 11.89 -6.83 -10.60
N SER A 26 10.57 -6.91 -10.49
CA SER A 26 9.87 -7.39 -9.28
C SER A 26 10.36 -8.77 -8.83
N HIS A 27 10.37 -9.75 -9.74
CA HIS A 27 10.82 -11.12 -9.44
C HIS A 27 12.31 -11.18 -9.09
N SER A 28 13.14 -10.35 -9.73
CA SER A 28 14.56 -10.24 -9.38
C SER A 28 14.75 -9.73 -7.94
N TYR A 29 13.95 -8.75 -7.49
CA TYR A 29 14.01 -8.29 -6.10
C TYR A 29 13.54 -9.36 -5.13
N GLU A 30 12.50 -10.11 -5.48
CA GLU A 30 11.98 -11.17 -4.63
C GLU A 30 13.02 -12.28 -4.41
N LEU A 31 13.73 -12.69 -5.47
CA LEU A 31 14.80 -13.68 -5.39
C LEU A 31 15.99 -13.21 -4.52
N LEU A 32 16.29 -11.91 -4.53
CA LEU A 32 17.45 -11.35 -3.83
C LEU A 32 17.14 -10.91 -2.40
N PHE A 33 15.92 -10.46 -2.13
CA PHE A 33 15.54 -9.74 -0.90
C PHE A 33 14.24 -10.25 -0.27
N GLY A 34 13.65 -11.33 -0.78
CA GLY A 34 12.41 -11.95 -0.28
C GLY A 34 11.13 -11.28 -0.78
N PRO A 35 9.95 -11.77 -0.36
CA PRO A 35 8.64 -11.38 -0.89
C PRO A 35 8.37 -9.88 -0.74
N GLY A 36 7.64 -9.30 -1.70
CA GLY A 36 7.29 -7.87 -1.68
C GLY A 36 6.32 -7.50 -0.56
N ASP A 37 5.48 -8.45 -0.17
CA ASP A 37 4.58 -8.37 0.97
C ASP A 37 5.37 -8.41 2.30
N LEU A 38 5.18 -7.37 3.13
CA LEU A 38 5.76 -7.26 4.47
C LEU A 38 4.93 -7.98 5.55
N GLY A 39 3.88 -8.68 5.15
CA GLY A 39 3.00 -9.41 6.04
C GLY A 39 1.97 -8.52 6.77
N PRO A 40 1.09 -9.15 7.56
CA PRO A 40 0.03 -8.46 8.27
C PRO A 40 0.59 -7.51 9.33
N VAL A 41 -0.21 -6.51 9.68
CA VAL A 41 0.07 -5.60 10.78
C VAL A 41 -1.24 -5.23 11.46
N ASP A 42 -1.24 -5.24 12.78
CA ASP A 42 -2.33 -4.66 13.56
C ASP A 42 -2.19 -3.14 13.53
N ILE A 43 -3.12 -2.46 12.84
CA ILE A 43 -3.09 -1.02 12.68
C ILE A 43 -3.23 -0.29 14.02
N THR A 44 -3.88 -0.88 15.01
CA THR A 44 -4.12 -0.24 16.32
C THR A 44 -2.83 -0.12 17.13
N THR A 45 -1.91 -1.06 16.97
CA THR A 45 -0.66 -1.17 17.76
C THR A 45 0.61 -0.98 16.92
N LEU A 46 0.49 -0.66 15.63
CA LEU A 46 1.63 -0.51 14.75
C LEU A 46 2.61 0.56 15.25
N THR A 47 3.88 0.38 14.88
CA THR A 47 4.90 1.42 15.00
C THR A 47 5.24 1.95 13.62
N ARG A 48 5.33 3.28 13.50
CA ARG A 48 5.72 3.94 12.25
C ARG A 48 7.14 3.58 11.84
N SER A 49 7.38 3.57 10.53
CA SER A 49 8.71 3.41 9.97
C SER A 49 9.66 4.48 10.47
N LYS A 50 10.89 4.08 10.79
CA LYS A 50 11.96 4.99 11.20
C LYS A 50 12.51 5.82 10.05
N THR A 51 12.21 5.44 8.81
CA THR A 51 12.78 6.06 7.61
C THR A 51 11.79 6.96 6.87
N GLY A 52 10.58 7.15 7.42
CA GLY A 52 9.56 8.02 6.82
C GLY A 52 9.08 7.56 5.44
N ASN A 53 9.14 6.25 5.18
CA ASN A 53 8.65 5.64 3.94
C ASN A 53 7.28 4.96 4.15
N ASP A 54 6.47 5.51 5.05
CA ASP A 54 5.14 5.03 5.37
C ASP A 54 4.12 6.19 5.45
N ALA A 55 2.84 5.84 5.44
CA ALA A 55 1.74 6.76 5.69
C ALA A 55 0.60 6.03 6.40
N LEU A 56 -0.10 6.74 7.28
CA LEU A 56 -1.22 6.24 8.07
C LEU A 56 -2.39 7.24 8.04
N ALA A 57 -3.52 6.83 7.48
CA ALA A 57 -4.81 7.45 7.77
C ALA A 57 -5.54 6.62 8.81
N CYS A 58 -5.81 7.18 9.99
CA CYS A 58 -6.48 6.48 11.07
C CYS A 58 -7.43 7.41 11.83
N PRO A 59 -8.66 6.97 12.17
CA PRO A 59 -9.59 7.79 12.93
C PRO A 59 -9.06 8.13 14.34
N ALA A 60 -9.50 9.26 14.88
CA ALA A 60 -9.11 9.67 16.24
C ALA A 60 -9.39 8.58 17.29
N GLY A 61 -8.39 8.30 18.12
CA GLY A 61 -8.51 7.36 19.24
C GLY A 61 -8.42 5.87 18.87
N TRP A 62 -8.23 5.52 17.60
CA TRP A 62 -8.14 4.13 17.15
C TRP A 62 -6.70 3.58 17.06
N CYS A 63 -5.76 4.41 16.62
CA CYS A 63 -4.36 4.02 16.49
C CYS A 63 -3.51 4.59 17.63
N ALA A 64 -2.60 3.78 18.16
CA ALA A 64 -1.57 4.25 19.08
C ALA A 64 -0.52 5.13 18.37
N ALA A 65 -0.22 4.84 17.11
CA ALA A 65 0.67 5.63 16.29
C ALA A 65 0.03 6.94 15.83
N ALA A 66 0.86 7.99 15.69
CA ALA A 66 0.43 9.25 15.10
C ALA A 66 -0.04 9.03 13.65
N SER A 67 -1.26 9.49 13.37
CA SER A 67 -1.84 9.48 12.02
C SER A 67 -1.43 10.73 11.24
N ASP A 68 -1.22 10.57 9.94
CA ASP A 68 -0.98 11.70 9.03
C ASP A 68 -2.25 12.53 8.82
N PHE A 69 -3.43 11.91 8.86
CA PHE A 69 -4.73 12.57 8.81
C PHE A 69 -5.87 11.60 9.16
N GLU A 70 -6.99 12.14 9.63
CA GLU A 70 -8.20 11.35 9.87
C GLU A 70 -8.93 11.07 8.55
N PRO A 71 -9.35 9.81 8.30
CA PRO A 71 -10.12 9.44 7.14
C PRO A 71 -11.59 9.91 7.28
N PRO A 72 -12.32 10.06 6.17
CA PRO A 72 -13.72 10.45 6.21
C PRO A 72 -14.60 9.42 6.94
N VAL A 73 -15.75 9.91 7.43
CA VAL A 73 -16.85 9.06 7.88
C VAL A 73 -17.84 8.91 6.73
N TYR A 74 -18.20 7.68 6.44
CA TYR A 74 -19.09 7.31 5.35
C TYR A 74 -20.46 6.92 5.90
N ALA A 75 -21.53 7.36 5.24
CA ALA A 75 -22.91 6.99 5.56
C ALA A 75 -23.26 5.60 5.00
N LEU A 76 -22.36 4.64 5.21
CA LEU A 76 -22.46 3.26 4.74
C LEU A 76 -22.29 2.30 5.92
N LYS A 77 -22.97 1.14 5.82
CA LYS A 77 -22.63 -0.03 6.62
C LYS A 77 -21.20 -0.47 6.29
N VAL A 78 -20.47 -0.96 7.30
CA VAL A 78 -19.05 -1.29 7.15
C VAL A 78 -18.75 -2.26 6.00
N GLY A 79 -19.60 -3.28 5.77
CA GLY A 79 -19.45 -4.19 4.64
C GLY A 79 -19.69 -3.54 3.28
N ALA A 80 -20.62 -2.57 3.20
CA ALA A 80 -20.86 -1.81 1.97
C ALA A 80 -19.71 -0.85 1.67
N LEU A 81 -19.12 -0.24 2.71
CA LEU A 81 -17.89 0.54 2.58
C LEU A 81 -16.73 -0.32 2.08
N ALA A 82 -16.54 -1.51 2.63
CA ALA A 82 -15.48 -2.43 2.21
C ALA A 82 -15.62 -2.84 0.74
N GLN A 83 -16.83 -3.21 0.31
CA GLN A 83 -17.11 -3.55 -1.08
C GLN A 83 -16.85 -2.36 -2.01
N ARG A 84 -17.38 -1.18 -1.67
CA ARG A 84 -17.22 0.02 -2.50
C ARG A 84 -15.76 0.45 -2.59
N PHE A 85 -15.01 0.33 -1.50
CA PHE A 85 -13.58 0.58 -1.51
C PHE A 85 -12.89 -0.37 -2.49
N ALA A 86 -13.14 -1.68 -2.42
CA ALA A 86 -12.55 -2.63 -3.36
C ALA A 86 -12.89 -2.31 -4.82
N ASP A 87 -14.15 -1.95 -5.11
CA ASP A 87 -14.60 -1.55 -6.44
C ASP A 87 -13.88 -0.28 -6.93
N SER A 88 -13.60 0.68 -6.04
CA SER A 88 -12.89 1.93 -6.35
C SER A 88 -11.43 1.71 -6.79
N LEU A 89 -10.85 0.54 -6.48
CA LEU A 89 -9.47 0.20 -6.80
C LEU A 89 -9.30 -0.45 -8.17
N GLY A 90 -10.38 -0.69 -8.93
CA GLY A 90 -10.32 -1.37 -10.24
C GLY A 90 -9.38 -0.72 -11.27
N GLU A 91 -9.08 0.57 -11.13
CA GLU A 91 -8.16 1.32 -12.00
C GLU A 91 -6.73 1.47 -11.40
N GLU A 92 -6.44 0.86 -10.26
CA GLU A 92 -5.09 0.91 -9.68
C GLU A 92 -4.14 -0.02 -10.45
N SER A 93 -3.07 0.56 -10.99
CA SER A 93 -2.04 -0.20 -11.70
C SER A 93 -1.19 -1.01 -10.72
N LYS A 94 -0.81 -2.24 -11.12
CA LYS A 94 0.14 -3.10 -10.41
C LYS A 94 -0.21 -3.28 -8.92
N LEU A 95 -1.49 -3.43 -8.63
CA LEU A 95 -2.03 -3.69 -7.31
C LEU A 95 -2.46 -5.16 -7.23
N GLU A 96 -2.05 -5.83 -6.17
CA GLU A 96 -2.39 -7.23 -5.89
C GLU A 96 -3.05 -7.32 -4.51
N LEU A 97 -4.18 -8.01 -4.41
CA LEU A 97 -4.76 -8.40 -3.13
C LEU A 97 -4.07 -9.66 -2.63
N VAL A 98 -3.29 -9.55 -1.56
CA VAL A 98 -2.50 -10.66 -0.99
C VAL A 98 -3.14 -11.29 0.23
N ASP A 99 -4.13 -10.62 0.85
CA ASP A 99 -4.88 -11.16 1.99
C ASP A 99 -6.25 -10.51 2.13
N ASN A 100 -7.23 -11.31 2.58
CA ASN A 100 -8.59 -10.89 2.87
C ASN A 100 -9.11 -11.67 4.07
N THR A 101 -9.26 -10.98 5.19
CA THR A 101 -9.62 -11.59 6.47
C THR A 101 -10.78 -10.83 7.12
N ALA A 102 -11.20 -11.28 8.30
CA ALA A 102 -12.32 -10.69 9.06
C ALA A 102 -13.61 -10.52 8.23
N GLY A 103 -13.89 -11.46 7.31
CA GLY A 103 -15.08 -11.41 6.45
C GLY A 103 -15.07 -10.26 5.44
N GLY A 104 -13.90 -9.82 4.96
CA GLY A 104 -13.79 -8.69 4.02
C GLY A 104 -13.48 -7.35 4.69
N LEU A 105 -13.37 -7.32 6.02
CA LEU A 105 -13.15 -6.08 6.77
C LEU A 105 -11.68 -5.78 7.03
N GLN A 106 -10.78 -6.70 6.69
CA GLN A 106 -9.34 -6.49 6.71
C GLN A 106 -8.76 -6.97 5.38
N LEU A 107 -8.25 -6.02 4.60
CA LEU A 107 -7.66 -6.28 3.29
C LEU A 107 -6.19 -5.91 3.33
N ARG A 108 -5.37 -6.72 2.68
CA ARG A 108 -3.95 -6.39 2.48
C ARG A 108 -3.57 -6.50 1.02
N PHE A 109 -2.91 -5.45 0.55
CA PHE A 109 -2.48 -5.32 -0.82
C PHE A 109 -0.97 -5.17 -0.91
N VAL A 110 -0.42 -5.53 -2.06
CA VAL A 110 0.91 -5.10 -2.50
C VAL A 110 0.75 -4.25 -3.75
N GLN A 111 1.32 -3.05 -3.75
CA GLN A 111 1.41 -2.22 -4.95
C GLN A 111 2.85 -2.02 -5.38
N TYR A 112 3.14 -2.19 -6.67
CA TYR A 112 4.47 -1.97 -7.23
C TYR A 112 4.59 -0.58 -7.88
N THR A 113 5.63 0.16 -7.51
CA THR A 113 5.88 1.48 -8.09
C THR A 113 6.16 1.40 -9.61
N PRO A 114 5.64 2.33 -10.45
CA PRO A 114 5.66 2.17 -11.92
C PRO A 114 7.06 2.02 -12.53
N LEU A 115 8.03 2.81 -12.04
CA LEU A 115 9.39 2.85 -12.60
C LEU A 115 10.30 1.80 -11.96
N MET A 116 10.36 1.77 -10.62
CA MET A 116 11.34 0.94 -9.90
C MET A 116 10.83 -0.44 -9.55
N GLU A 117 9.50 -0.67 -9.61
CA GLU A 117 8.82 -1.89 -9.15
C GLU A 117 9.16 -2.25 -7.70
N PHE A 118 9.38 -1.23 -6.88
CA PHE A 118 9.48 -1.43 -5.44
C PHE A 118 8.10 -1.72 -4.86
N PRO A 119 7.97 -2.77 -4.04
CA PRO A 119 6.71 -3.15 -3.44
C PRO A 119 6.43 -2.31 -2.19
N ASP A 120 5.20 -1.82 -2.11
CA ASP A 120 4.61 -1.24 -0.93
C ASP A 120 3.50 -2.16 -0.44
N THR A 121 3.49 -2.46 0.87
CA THR A 121 2.40 -3.22 1.50
C THR A 121 1.38 -2.25 2.08
N ILE A 122 0.10 -2.48 1.79
CA ILE A 122 -1.00 -1.65 2.22
C ILE A 122 -2.00 -2.48 3.02
N GLN A 123 -2.17 -2.18 4.29
CA GLN A 123 -3.20 -2.76 5.17
C GLN A 123 -4.39 -1.80 5.23
N VAL A 124 -5.60 -2.33 5.09
CA VAL A 124 -6.86 -1.59 5.16
C VAL A 124 -7.80 -2.29 6.13
N ASP A 125 -8.21 -1.59 7.18
CA ASP A 125 -9.13 -2.09 8.19
C ASP A 125 -10.41 -1.24 8.17
N PHE A 126 -11.57 -1.87 7.99
CA PHE A 126 -12.86 -1.20 7.96
C PHE A 126 -13.54 -1.23 9.33
N LEU A 127 -14.03 -0.08 9.78
CA LEU A 127 -14.50 0.11 11.14
C LEU A 127 -15.95 0.58 11.15
N SER A 128 -16.81 -0.12 11.89
CA SER A 128 -18.17 0.35 12.16
C SER A 128 -18.14 1.42 13.24
N LEU A 129 -18.80 2.55 13.00
CA LEU A 129 -19.01 3.57 14.02
C LEU A 129 -20.39 3.41 14.67
N ASP A 130 -21.39 3.03 13.87
CA ASP A 130 -22.72 2.61 14.29
C ASP A 130 -23.37 1.73 13.21
N GLU A 131 -24.67 1.50 13.27
CA GLU A 131 -25.42 0.64 12.34
C GLU A 131 -25.40 1.11 10.89
N ASN A 132 -25.20 2.40 10.63
CA ASN A 132 -25.27 2.99 9.29
C ASN A 132 -24.07 3.85 8.91
N ARG A 133 -23.13 4.07 9.83
CA ARG A 133 -21.90 4.81 9.59
C ARG A 133 -20.67 3.95 9.82
N SER A 134 -19.69 4.13 8.96
CA SER A 134 -18.41 3.45 9.03
C SER A 134 -17.28 4.37 8.58
N THR A 135 -16.06 3.95 8.88
CA THR A 135 -14.83 4.57 8.40
C THR A 135 -13.82 3.45 8.12
N LEU A 136 -12.59 3.81 7.77
CA LEU A 136 -11.51 2.86 7.53
C LEU A 136 -10.20 3.40 8.10
N ALA A 137 -9.26 2.54 8.43
CA ALA A 137 -7.88 2.90 8.67
C ALA A 137 -7.01 2.28 7.56
N ILE A 138 -6.09 3.05 7.00
CA ILE A 138 -5.18 2.60 5.95
C ILE A 138 -3.75 2.87 6.39
N TYR A 139 -2.93 1.83 6.36
CA TYR A 139 -1.50 1.94 6.54
C TYR A 139 -0.76 1.44 5.31
N SER A 140 0.07 2.31 4.73
CA SER A 140 0.83 2.03 3.52
C SER A 140 2.31 2.19 3.82
N ARG A 141 3.13 1.16 3.57
CA ARG A 141 4.57 1.18 3.89
C ARG A 141 5.42 0.55 2.79
N SER A 142 6.54 1.19 2.47
CA SER A 142 7.50 0.68 1.51
C SER A 142 8.46 -0.33 2.12
N LYS A 143 8.78 -1.40 1.37
CA LYS A 143 9.83 -2.35 1.76
C LYS A 143 11.23 -1.74 1.66
N TYR A 144 11.45 -0.83 0.71
CA TYR A 144 12.76 -0.25 0.42
C TYR A 144 12.76 1.28 0.57
N GLY A 145 13.95 1.84 0.78
CA GLY A 145 14.20 3.29 0.73
C GLY A 145 14.26 4.00 2.08
N TYR A 146 14.93 5.15 2.07
CA TYR A 146 14.92 6.14 3.16
C TYR A 146 14.04 7.31 2.69
N GLY A 147 12.76 7.24 3.02
CA GLY A 147 11.71 8.10 2.47
C GLY A 147 11.17 7.62 1.13
N ASP A 148 9.92 7.98 0.84
CA ASP A 148 9.17 7.60 -0.36
C ASP A 148 8.73 8.82 -1.21
N MET A 149 9.24 10.01 -0.86
CA MET A 149 8.82 11.31 -1.43
C MET A 149 7.31 11.57 -1.32
N GLY A 150 6.64 10.99 -0.32
CA GLY A 150 5.21 11.12 -0.08
C GLY A 150 4.33 10.20 -0.93
N THR A 151 4.92 9.18 -1.57
CA THR A 151 4.18 8.24 -2.44
C THR A 151 3.08 7.49 -1.69
N ASN A 152 3.36 6.97 -0.50
CA ASN A 152 2.38 6.28 0.35
C ASN A 152 1.27 7.24 0.78
N LEU A 153 1.62 8.47 1.19
CA LEU A 153 0.63 9.47 1.57
C LEU A 153 -0.27 9.87 0.39
N ALA A 154 0.33 10.09 -0.78
CA ALA A 154 -0.39 10.43 -2.00
C ALA A 154 -1.31 9.28 -2.46
N ARG A 155 -0.88 8.02 -2.28
CA ARG A 155 -1.71 6.84 -2.52
C ARG A 155 -2.96 6.84 -1.65
N ILE A 156 -2.80 6.93 -0.33
CA ILE A 156 -3.95 6.88 0.59
C ILE A 156 -4.93 8.00 0.25
N LYS A 157 -4.44 9.24 0.04
CA LYS A 157 -5.29 10.37 -0.35
C LYS A 157 -6.02 10.12 -1.68
N ARG A 158 -5.33 9.60 -2.70
CA ARG A 158 -5.94 9.28 -4.00
C ARG A 158 -7.04 8.23 -3.87
N TRP A 159 -6.81 7.16 -3.09
CA TRP A 159 -7.79 6.10 -2.89
C TRP A 159 -9.04 6.62 -2.17
N LEU A 160 -8.86 7.38 -1.10
CA LEU A 160 -10.00 7.97 -0.36
C LEU A 160 -10.78 8.99 -1.20
N GLU A 161 -10.09 9.75 -2.06
CA GLU A 161 -10.75 10.68 -2.99
C GLU A 161 -11.56 9.95 -4.06
N ARG A 162 -11.03 8.86 -4.64
CA ARG A 162 -11.79 8.01 -5.59
C ARG A 162 -13.04 7.42 -4.94
N LEU A 163 -12.91 6.91 -3.72
CA LEU A 163 -14.03 6.38 -2.96
C LEU A 163 -15.12 7.45 -2.73
N ARG A 164 -14.70 8.67 -2.34
CA ARG A 164 -15.61 9.82 -2.17
C ARG A 164 -16.36 10.16 -3.48
N GLN A 165 -15.65 10.22 -4.61
CA GLN A 165 -16.25 10.51 -5.92
C GLN A 165 -17.28 9.45 -6.33
N GLN A 166 -17.01 8.17 -6.04
CA GLN A 166 -17.97 7.12 -6.31
C GLN A 166 -19.24 7.24 -5.44
N GLU A 167 -19.14 7.66 -4.18
CA GLU A 167 -20.33 7.93 -3.38
C GLU A 167 -21.20 9.03 -3.98
N GLU A 168 -20.60 10.16 -4.37
CA GLU A 168 -21.31 11.27 -5.00
C GLU A 168 -21.99 10.85 -6.30
N ALA A 169 -21.29 10.10 -7.15
CA ALA A 169 -21.85 9.60 -8.40
C ALA A 169 -23.05 8.65 -8.20
N THR A 170 -23.11 7.93 -7.07
CA THR A 170 -24.24 7.04 -6.78
C THR A 170 -25.40 7.78 -6.08
N GLY A 171 -25.11 8.86 -5.35
CA GLY A 171 -26.12 9.68 -4.66
C GLY A 171 -26.91 10.64 -5.55
N VAL A 172 -26.45 10.90 -6.79
CA VAL A 172 -27.18 11.71 -7.79
C VAL A 172 -28.36 10.95 -8.42
N HIS A 173 -28.49 9.65 -8.17
CA HIS A 173 -29.53 8.78 -8.75
C HIS A 173 -30.65 8.35 -7.79
N THR A 174 -30.79 8.98 -6.62
CA THR A 174 -31.91 8.76 -5.69
C THR A 174 -32.82 9.97 -5.56
#